data_AF-A0A5B1B967-F1
#
_entry.id   AF-A0A5B1B967-F1
#
_cell.length_a   1.000
_cell.length_b   1.000
_cell.length_c   1.000
_cell.angle_alpha   90.00
_cell.angle_beta   90.00
_cell.angle_gamma   90.00
#
_symmetry.space_group_name_H-M   'P 1'
#
loop_
_entity.id
_entity.type
_entity.pdbx_description
1 polymer ?
#
loop_
_entity_poly.entity_id
_entity_poly.type
_entity_poly.pdbx_seq_one_letter_code
_entity_poly.pdbx_strand_id
1 'polypeptide(L)'
;MNIENDEQHYKFCLLILKAFHLEPTLFFSRIADNEYYECLIYSWVNQLYEEERSIAYSIEQIHKARHQLFFSGKHIIALPKKKNDSNTCCILEETLHYTIKNIEQTSIDSKAS
;
A
#
# COMPACT_ATOMS: atom_id res chain seq x y z
N MET A 1 -21.31 4.85 -9.87
CA MET A 1 -20.47 5.38 -8.77
C MET A 1 -21.34 5.35 -7.52
N ASN A 2 -21.11 4.40 -6.62
CA ASN A 2 -21.87 4.31 -5.37
C ASN A 2 -21.21 5.24 -4.36
N ILE A 3 -21.82 6.40 -4.13
CA ILE A 3 -21.30 7.47 -3.27
C ILE A 3 -21.00 6.96 -1.85
N GLU A 4 -21.79 6.00 -1.34
CA GLU A 4 -21.54 5.39 -0.02
C GLU A 4 -20.24 4.57 0.03
N ASN A 5 -19.89 3.89 -1.07
CA ASN A 5 -18.68 3.08 -1.14
C ASN A 5 -17.44 3.99 -1.21
N ASP A 6 -17.56 5.12 -1.91
CA ASP A 6 -16.53 6.16 -1.95
C ASP A 6 -16.33 6.79 -0.55
N GLU A 7 -17.39 7.02 0.22
CA GLU A 7 -17.29 7.58 1.57
C GLU A 7 -16.67 6.61 2.58
N GLN A 8 -17.05 5.32 2.54
CA GLN A 8 -16.47 4.29 3.42
C GLN A 8 -15.01 4.02 3.07
N HIS A 9 -14.69 3.93 1.78
CA HIS A 9 -13.32 3.79 1.31
C HIS A 9 -12.46 4.99 1.72
N TYR A 10 -12.98 6.20 1.57
CA TYR A 10 -12.30 7.41 1.99
C TYR A 10 -12.04 7.42 3.51
N LYS A 11 -13.03 7.05 4.33
CA LYS A 11 -12.86 6.91 5.80
C LYS A 11 -11.80 5.88 6.15
N PHE A 12 -11.80 4.73 5.47
CA PHE A 12 -10.82 3.68 5.65
C PHE A 12 -9.40 4.19 5.34
N CYS A 13 -9.22 4.86 4.20
CA CYS A 13 -7.96 5.51 3.82
C CYS A 13 -7.49 6.49 4.89
N LEU A 14 -8.36 7.41 5.33
CA LEU A 14 -8.00 8.43 6.33
C LEU A 14 -7.57 7.82 7.66
N LEU A 15 -8.18 6.72 8.09
CA LEU A 15 -7.80 6.03 9.33
C LEU A 15 -6.41 5.39 9.23
N ILE A 16 -6.06 4.88 8.06
CA ILE A 16 -4.72 4.34 7.78
C ILE A 16 -3.67 5.46 7.72
N LEU A 17 -3.93 6.54 6.96
CA LEU A 17 -3.04 7.71 6.91
C LEU A 17 -2.83 8.30 8.31
N LYS A 18 -3.94 8.37 9.07
CA LYS A 18 -4.07 8.39 10.53
C LYS A 18 -2.87 7.78 11.25
N ALA A 19 -2.84 6.46 11.19
CA ALA A 19 -1.90 5.61 11.93
C ALA A 19 -0.45 5.79 11.49
N PHE A 20 -0.22 6.24 10.25
CA PHE A 20 1.12 6.46 9.71
C PHE A 20 1.61 7.91 9.80
N HIS A 21 0.84 8.79 10.46
CA HIS A 21 1.14 10.22 10.57
C HIS A 21 1.34 10.90 9.21
N LEU A 22 0.60 10.44 8.20
CA LEU A 22 0.60 11.03 6.87
C LEU A 22 -0.47 12.12 6.79
N GLU A 23 -0.11 13.29 6.28
CA GLU A 23 -1.06 14.38 6.07
C GLU A 23 -1.90 14.08 4.81
N PRO A 24 -3.24 13.96 4.93
CA PRO A 24 -4.07 13.49 3.82
C PRO A 24 -3.99 14.36 2.57
N THR A 25 -3.97 15.68 2.71
CA THR A 25 -3.98 16.61 1.57
C THR A 25 -2.72 16.45 0.73
N LEU A 26 -1.56 16.44 1.38
CA LEU A 26 -0.26 16.22 0.77
C LEU A 26 -0.13 14.81 0.22
N PHE A 27 -0.68 13.81 0.90
CA PHE A 27 -0.68 12.44 0.41
C PHE A 27 -1.44 12.31 -0.91
N PHE A 28 -2.67 12.84 -0.97
CA PHE A 28 -3.46 12.80 -2.20
C PHE A 28 -2.91 13.70 -3.32
N SER A 29 -2.30 14.84 -2.99
CA SER A 29 -1.64 15.65 -4.02
C SER A 29 -0.45 14.90 -4.63
N ARG A 30 0.33 14.18 -3.81
CA ARG A 30 1.44 13.34 -4.29
C ARG A 30 0.99 12.13 -5.09
N ILE A 31 -0.16 11.54 -4.77
CA ILE A 31 -0.79 10.53 -5.64
C ILE A 31 -1.10 11.13 -7.01
N ALA A 32 -1.70 12.33 -7.05
CA ALA A 32 -2.02 13.01 -8.32
C ALA A 32 -0.75 13.32 -9.13
N ASP A 33 0.36 13.58 -8.45
CA ASP A 33 1.69 13.77 -9.05
C ASP A 33 2.39 12.45 -9.43
N ASN A 34 1.76 11.29 -9.22
CA ASN A 34 2.32 9.95 -9.42
C ASN A 34 3.61 9.69 -8.62
N GLU A 35 3.74 10.27 -7.43
CA GLU A 35 4.86 9.98 -6.54
C GLU A 35 4.75 8.52 -6.06
N TYR A 36 5.81 7.75 -6.37
CA TYR A 36 5.80 6.30 -6.31
C TYR A 36 5.40 5.74 -4.92
N TYR A 37 5.92 6.36 -3.86
CA TYR A 37 5.70 5.88 -2.50
C TYR A 37 4.23 6.02 -2.07
N GLU A 38 3.63 7.17 -2.34
CA GLU A 38 2.24 7.46 -2.04
C GLU A 38 1.29 6.62 -2.89
N CYS A 39 1.58 6.44 -4.18
CA CYS A 39 0.83 5.52 -5.05
C CYS A 39 0.91 4.07 -4.55
N LEU A 40 2.09 3.61 -4.11
CA LEU A 40 2.27 2.26 -3.57
C LEU A 40 1.43 2.05 -2.30
N ILE A 41 1.49 2.99 -1.34
CA ILE A 41 0.68 2.90 -0.13
C ILE A 41 -0.81 2.91 -0.47
N TYR A 42 -1.24 3.79 -1.37
CA TYR A 42 -2.63 3.87 -1.78
C TYR A 42 -3.12 2.56 -2.41
N SER A 43 -2.29 1.91 -3.22
CA SER A 43 -2.61 0.59 -3.79
C SER A 43 -2.80 -0.49 -2.73
N TRP A 44 -1.95 -0.51 -1.69
CA TRP A 44 -2.11 -1.43 -0.55
C TRP A 44 -3.42 -1.17 0.20
N VAL A 45 -3.76 0.10 0.41
CA VAL A 45 -4.99 0.49 1.09
C VAL A 45 -6.22 0.05 0.30
N ASN A 46 -6.24 0.30 -1.02
CA ASN A 46 -7.35 -0.09 -1.87
C ASN A 46 -7.55 -1.61 -1.86
N GLN A 47 -6.47 -2.38 -2.02
CA GLN A 47 -6.57 -3.84 -1.99
C GLN A 47 -7.10 -4.36 -0.65
N LEU A 48 -6.59 -3.83 0.47
CA LEU A 48 -7.05 -4.23 1.80
C LEU A 48 -8.51 -3.85 2.06
N TYR A 49 -8.98 -2.75 1.46
CA TYR A 49 -10.38 -2.36 1.50
C TYR A 49 -11.27 -3.28 0.66
N GLU A 50 -10.85 -3.61 -0.58
CA GLU A 50 -11.56 -4.54 -1.47
C GLU A 50 -11.66 -5.96 -0.90
N GLU A 51 -10.63 -6.39 -0.15
CA GLU A 51 -10.64 -7.65 0.60
C GLU A 51 -11.40 -7.58 1.93
N GLU A 52 -12.10 -6.47 2.21
CA GLU A 52 -12.88 -6.21 3.42
C GLU A 52 -12.07 -6.42 4.72
N ARG A 53 -10.76 -6.12 4.68
CA ARG A 53 -9.89 -6.33 5.83
C ARG A 53 -10.17 -5.28 6.91
N SER A 54 -10.01 -5.69 8.16
CA SER A 54 -10.13 -4.74 9.28
C SER A 54 -9.02 -3.68 9.23
N ILE A 55 -9.32 -2.50 9.78
CA ILE A 55 -8.35 -1.38 9.85
C ILE A 55 -7.10 -1.78 10.63
N ALA A 56 -7.28 -2.44 11.78
CA ALA A 56 -6.15 -2.87 12.62
C ALA A 56 -5.22 -3.83 11.88
N TYR A 57 -5.78 -4.81 11.17
CA TYR A 57 -5.01 -5.73 10.32
C TYR A 57 -4.29 -4.97 9.21
N SER A 58 -4.99 -4.05 8.54
CA SER A 58 -4.45 -3.28 7.42
C SER A 58 -3.26 -2.41 7.81
N ILE A 59 -3.33 -1.75 8.97
CA ILE A 59 -2.20 -0.99 9.53
C ILE A 59 -1.00 -1.90 9.78
N GLU A 60 -1.21 -3.09 10.35
CA GLU A 60 -0.14 -4.03 10.61
C GLU A 60 0.54 -4.51 9.31
N GLN A 61 -0.24 -4.86 8.30
CA GLN A 61 0.28 -5.32 7.00
C GLN A 61 1.06 -4.22 6.29
N ILE A 62 0.53 -2.99 6.24
CA ILE A 62 1.23 -1.86 5.61
C ILE A 62 2.52 -1.55 6.39
N HIS A 63 2.51 -1.63 7.73
CA HIS A 63 3.71 -1.43 8.53
C HIS A 63 4.78 -2.49 8.21
N LYS A 64 4.39 -3.76 8.09
CA LYS A 64 5.28 -4.87 7.69
C LYS A 64 5.84 -4.68 6.28
N ALA A 65 4.98 -4.35 5.31
CA ALA A 65 5.37 -4.09 3.93
C ALA A 65 6.37 -2.92 3.83
N ARG A 66 6.09 -1.81 4.54
CA ARG A 66 7.02 -0.68 4.65
C ARG A 66 8.36 -1.12 5.25
N HIS A 67 8.33 -1.86 6.36
CA HIS A 67 9.57 -2.30 7.01
C HIS A 67 10.42 -3.19 6.08
N GLN A 68 9.79 -4.11 5.34
CA GLN A 68 10.49 -4.94 4.35
C GLN A 68 11.10 -4.10 3.22
N LEU A 69 10.35 -3.14 2.67
CA LEU A 69 10.80 -2.26 1.60
C LEU A 69 12.04 -1.42 2.01
N PHE A 70 12.11 -0.96 3.25
CA PHE A 70 13.17 -0.05 3.71
C PHE A 70 14.33 -0.73 4.44
N PHE A 71 14.10 -1.86 5.14
CA PHE A 71 15.09 -2.44 6.06
C PHE A 71 15.57 -3.83 5.66
N SER A 72 14.80 -4.59 4.87
CA SER A 72 15.28 -5.88 4.39
C SER A 72 16.19 -5.64 3.20
N GLY A 73 17.51 -5.73 3.39
CA GLY A 73 18.52 -5.59 2.33
C GLY A 73 18.48 -6.67 1.23
N LYS A 74 17.35 -7.39 1.09
CA LYS A 74 17.05 -8.21 -0.07
C LYS A 74 16.48 -7.27 -1.12
N HIS A 75 17.20 -7.13 -2.23
CA HIS A 75 16.79 -6.45 -3.46
C HIS A 75 15.28 -6.55 -3.73
N ILE A 76 14.75 -5.52 -4.40
CA ILE A 76 13.38 -5.30 -4.93
C ILE A 76 12.81 -4.08 -4.17
N ILE A 77 12.89 -2.84 -4.64
CA ILE A 77 12.67 -2.31 -5.99
C ILE A 77 13.65 -1.14 -6.11
N ALA A 78 14.43 -1.07 -7.19
CA ALA A 78 15.00 0.22 -7.56
C ALA A 78 13.82 1.14 -7.82
N LEU A 79 13.44 1.96 -6.82
CA LEU A 79 12.38 2.95 -6.96
C LEU A 79 12.69 3.69 -8.27
N PRO A 80 11.85 3.61 -9.30
CA PRO A 80 12.11 4.33 -10.53
C PRO A 80 12.19 5.79 -10.14
N LYS A 81 13.42 6.34 -10.16
CA LYS A 81 13.65 7.76 -9.95
C LYS A 81 12.99 8.44 -11.14
N LYS A 82 11.75 8.91 -10.89
CA LYS A 82 10.96 9.85 -11.67
C LYS A 82 11.21 9.76 -13.18
N LYS A 83 10.32 9.08 -13.92
CA LYS A 83 10.16 9.33 -15.36
C LYS A 83 8.70 9.43 -15.73
N ASN A 84 8.41 10.53 -16.42
CA ASN A 84 7.11 11.05 -16.85
C ASN A 84 6.47 10.20 -17.97
N ASP A 85 6.49 8.89 -17.84
CA ASP A 85 6.02 8.00 -18.90
C ASP A 85 4.87 7.14 -18.34
N SER A 86 3.77 7.13 -19.08
CA SER A 86 2.46 6.48 -18.82
C SER A 86 2.50 4.99 -18.40
N ASN A 87 3.67 4.38 -18.31
CA ASN A 87 3.89 2.96 -18.00
C ASN A 87 4.21 2.67 -16.51
N THR A 88 4.34 3.70 -15.66
CA THR A 88 4.65 3.50 -14.23
C THR A 88 3.50 2.81 -13.47
N CYS A 89 2.26 2.95 -13.95
CA CYS A 89 1.07 2.34 -13.35
C CYS A 89 1.11 0.80 -13.41
N CYS A 90 1.59 0.20 -14.50
CA CYS A 90 1.59 -1.26 -14.68
C CYS A 90 2.62 -2.00 -13.81
N ILE A 91 3.73 -1.35 -13.43
CA ILE A 91 4.80 -1.97 -12.62
C ILE A 91 4.41 -2.06 -11.12
N LEU A 92 3.51 -1.19 -10.68
CA LEU A 92 3.03 -1.15 -9.29
C LEU A 92 2.14 -2.37 -8.98
N GLU A 93 1.29 -2.80 -9.91
CA GLU A 93 0.37 -3.93 -9.71
C GLU A 93 1.09 -5.29 -9.55
N GLU A 94 2.13 -5.55 -10.35
CA GLU A 94 2.88 -6.81 -10.26
C GLU A 94 3.68 -6.90 -8.95
N THR A 95 4.21 -5.77 -8.48
CA THR A 95 4.98 -5.73 -7.23
C THR A 95 4.09 -5.81 -5.98
N LEU A 96 2.88 -5.24 -6.09
CA LEU A 96 1.82 -5.30 -5.09
C LEU A 96 1.41 -6.76 -4.80
N HIS A 97 1.12 -7.52 -5.86
CA HIS A 97 0.67 -8.90 -5.77
C HIS A 97 1.75 -9.82 -5.17
N TYR A 98 3.03 -9.57 -5.49
CA TYR A 98 4.15 -10.33 -4.94
C TYR A 98 4.42 -10.02 -3.46
N THR A 99 4.28 -8.76 -3.05
CA THR A 99 4.60 -8.35 -1.68
C THR A 99 3.53 -8.83 -0.69
N ILE A 100 2.24 -8.68 -1.00
CA ILE A 100 1.16 -9.10 -0.09
C ILE A 100 1.08 -10.63 0.02
N LYS A 101 1.13 -11.38 -1.10
CA LYS A 101 1.14 -12.86 -1.04
C LYS A 101 2.31 -13.43 -0.24
N ASN A 102 3.50 -12.84 -0.36
CA ASN A 102 4.65 -13.31 0.43
C ASN A 102 4.54 -12.96 1.91
N ILE A 103 3.90 -11.84 2.27
CA ILE A 103 3.60 -11.51 3.67
C ILE A 103 2.58 -12.51 4.26
N GLU A 104 1.55 -12.88 3.52
CA GLU A 104 0.59 -13.90 3.95
C GLU A 104 1.26 -15.28 4.12
N GLN A 105 2.12 -15.69 3.19
CA GLN A 105 2.81 -16.98 3.23
C GLN A 105 3.79 -17.10 4.41
N THR A 106 4.57 -16.03 4.68
CA THR A 106 5.53 -16.01 5.80
C THR A 106 4.87 -15.99 7.18
N SER A 107 3.62 -15.54 7.29
CA SER A 107 2.86 -15.60 8.55
C SER A 107 2.29 -16.99 8.85
N ILE A 108 2.15 -17.86 7.86
CA ILE A 108 1.62 -19.23 8.03
C ILE A 108 2.75 -20.16 8.49
N ASP A 109 3.94 -20.03 7.90
CA ASP A 109 5.09 -20.90 8.22
C ASP A 109 5.66 -20.65 9.62
N SER A 110 5.53 -19.42 10.16
CA SER A 110 6.03 -19.09 11.51
C SER A 110 5.11 -19.54 12.65
N LYS A 111 3.90 -20.07 12.35
CA LYS A 111 2.98 -20.67 13.33
C LYS A 111 3.04 -22.21 13.35
N ALA A 112 3.81 -22.81 12.45
CA ALA A 112 3.90 -24.26 12.28
C ALA A 112 5.20 -24.87 12.85
N SER A 113 6.02 -24.09 13.58
CA SER A 113 7.28 -24.56 14.18
C SER A 113 7.31 -24.42 15.69
#